data_AF-A0A081L6V6-F1
#
_entry.id   AF-A0A081L6V6-F1
#
_cell.length_a   1.000
_cell.length_b   1.000
_cell.length_c   1.000
_cell.angle_alpha   90.00
_cell.angle_beta   90.00
_cell.angle_gamma   90.00
#
_symmetry.space_group_name_H-M   'P 1'
#
loop_
_entity.id
_entity.type
_entity.pdbx_description
1 polymer ?
#
loop_
_entity_poly.entity_id
_entity_poly.type
_entity_poly.pdbx_seq_one_letter_code
_entity_poly.pdbx_strand_id
1 'polypeptide(L)'
;MKKSPIKKALLAVAFSTSMLFSMNTASAASIDALVWVRDAYPNAWNYVLVKVNGKNYTQVWTSSNSYFLVECKELTDGKCWVQS
;
A
#
# COMPACT_ATOMS: atom_id res chain seq x y z
N MET A 1 48.49 -38.12 17.41
CA MET A 1 49.12 -36.93 16.76
C MET A 1 48.08 -36.22 15.92
N LYS A 2 48.09 -34.88 15.97
CA LYS A 2 47.15 -33.91 15.38
C LYS A 2 46.91 -34.05 13.87
N LYS A 3 45.73 -33.58 13.43
CA LYS A 3 45.34 -32.79 12.22
C LYS A 3 44.00 -33.33 11.69
N SER A 4 42.92 -32.60 11.44
CA SER A 4 42.52 -31.19 11.48
C SER A 4 41.01 -31.16 11.14
N PRO A 5 40.12 -30.42 11.84
CA PRO A 5 38.75 -30.21 11.37
C PRO A 5 38.62 -28.82 10.76
N ILE A 6 38.61 -28.72 9.42
CA ILE A 6 38.51 -27.44 8.72
C ILE A 6 37.47 -27.49 7.59
N LYS A 7 36.31 -26.90 7.94
CA LYS A 7 35.61 -25.82 7.22
C LYS A 7 34.71 -26.15 6.01
N LYS A 8 33.51 -25.56 6.14
CA LYS A 8 32.72 -24.86 5.12
C LYS A 8 31.86 -25.70 4.17
N ALA A 9 30.59 -25.82 4.52
CA ALA A 9 29.48 -25.66 3.58
C ALA A 9 28.43 -24.79 4.29
N LEU A 10 28.55 -23.46 4.22
CA LEU A 10 27.73 -22.63 3.30
C LEU A 10 26.27 -23.11 3.30
N LEU A 11 25.47 -22.62 4.24
CA LEU A 11 24.51 -21.54 3.98
C LEU A 11 23.78 -21.71 2.65
N ALA A 12 22.75 -22.56 2.67
CA ALA A 12 21.66 -22.50 1.70
C ALA A 12 20.39 -22.20 2.49
N VAL A 13 20.22 -20.93 2.85
CA VAL A 13 18.91 -20.43 3.27
C VAL A 13 18.05 -20.41 2.01
N ALA A 14 17.32 -21.49 1.76
CA ALA A 14 16.19 -21.45 0.84
C ALA A 14 15.08 -20.65 1.53
N PHE A 15 15.09 -19.33 1.31
CA PHE A 15 13.96 -18.47 1.64
C PHE A 15 12.79 -18.93 0.76
N SER A 16 11.91 -19.76 1.32
CA SER A 16 10.66 -20.17 0.70
C SER A 16 9.80 -18.93 0.45
N THR A 17 9.88 -18.39 -0.77
CA THR A 17 8.96 -17.38 -1.29
C THR A 17 7.62 -18.04 -1.64
N SER A 18 6.89 -18.44 -0.61
CA SER A 18 5.47 -18.76 -0.72
C SER A 18 4.68 -17.70 0.03
N MET A 19 4.76 -16.46 -0.46
CA MET A 19 3.71 -15.47 -0.17
C MET A 19 2.49 -15.88 -0.99
N LEU A 20 1.71 -16.79 -0.42
CA LEU A 20 0.32 -17.00 -0.78
C LEU A 20 -0.40 -15.69 -0.43
N PHE A 21 -0.42 -14.75 -1.38
CA PHE A 21 -1.36 -13.65 -1.32
C PHE A 21 -2.73 -14.27 -1.51
N SER A 22 -3.41 -14.48 -0.39
CA SER A 22 -4.83 -14.79 -0.32
C SER A 22 -5.54 -13.90 -1.31
N MET A 23 -6.06 -14.51 -2.38
CA MET A 23 -6.97 -13.88 -3.32
C MET A 23 -8.20 -13.49 -2.50
N ASN A 24 -8.22 -12.27 -1.98
CA ASN A 24 -9.43 -11.69 -1.43
C ASN A 24 -10.42 -11.65 -2.58
N THR A 25 -11.46 -12.46 -2.46
CA THR A 25 -12.67 -12.42 -3.25
C THR A 25 -13.21 -11.00 -3.15
N ALA A 26 -12.85 -10.15 -4.13
CA ALA A 26 -13.47 -8.86 -4.34
C ALA A 26 -14.90 -9.13 -4.83
N SER A 27 -15.80 -9.29 -3.87
CA SER A 27 -17.23 -9.34 -4.12
C SER A 27 -17.63 -8.08 -4.87
N ALA A 28 -18.19 -8.29 -6.06
CA ALA A 28 -18.78 -7.26 -6.89
C ALA A 28 -19.75 -6.39 -6.09
N ALA A 29 -19.49 -5.08 -6.05
CA ALA A 29 -20.47 -4.08 -5.68
C ALA A 29 -20.15 -2.75 -6.40
N SER A 30 -21.07 -2.37 -7.29
CA SER A 30 -21.28 -1.06 -7.93
C SER A 30 -20.28 -0.55 -8.98
N ILE A 31 -20.87 0.00 -10.05
CA ILE A 31 -20.32 0.44 -11.34
C ILE A 31 -19.66 1.82 -11.19
N ASP A 32 -18.84 1.99 -10.15
CA ASP A 32 -17.95 3.13 -10.00
C ASP A 32 -16.58 2.53 -9.70
N ALA A 33 -15.72 2.47 -10.72
CA ALA A 33 -14.37 1.96 -10.54
C ALA A 33 -13.67 2.87 -9.52
N LEU A 34 -13.50 2.38 -8.30
CA LEU A 34 -12.74 3.07 -7.29
C LEU A 34 -11.28 3.14 -7.76
N VAL A 35 -10.74 4.35 -7.85
CA VAL A 35 -9.36 4.61 -8.27
C VAL A 35 -8.54 4.95 -7.03
N TRP A 36 -7.29 4.53 -7.01
CA TRP A 36 -6.39 4.93 -5.94
C TRP A 36 -6.19 6.45 -5.98
N VAL A 37 -6.28 7.13 -4.84
CA VAL A 37 -6.14 8.59 -4.75
C VAL A 37 -4.89 9.15 -5.45
N ARG A 38 -3.79 8.37 -5.50
CA ARG A 38 -2.58 8.78 -6.20
C ARG A 38 -2.75 8.81 -7.72
N ASP A 39 -3.52 7.87 -8.25
CA ASP A 39 -3.77 7.76 -9.69
C ASP A 39 -4.87 8.75 -10.13
N ALA A 40 -5.81 9.09 -9.24
CA ALA A 40 -6.80 10.15 -9.47
C ALA A 40 -6.17 11.55 -9.47
N TYR A 41 -5.09 11.78 -8.69
CA TYR A 41 -4.42 13.08 -8.58
C TYR A 41 -2.92 13.01 -8.82
N PRO A 42 -2.44 12.51 -9.97
CA PRO A 42 -1.04 12.13 -10.19
C PRO A 42 -0.04 13.29 -10.06
N ASN A 43 -0.51 14.54 -10.17
CA ASN A 43 0.30 15.76 -10.08
C ASN A 43 0.47 16.29 -8.64
N ALA A 44 -0.07 15.59 -7.63
CA ALA A 44 0.09 16.00 -6.24
C ALA A 44 1.48 15.63 -5.69
N TRP A 45 1.98 16.47 -4.79
CA TRP A 45 3.30 16.35 -4.19
C TRP A 45 3.33 15.38 -3.00
N ASN A 46 2.22 15.29 -2.26
CA ASN A 46 2.10 14.40 -1.11
C ASN A 46 0.64 14.00 -0.84
N TYR A 47 0.47 12.88 -0.14
CA TYR A 47 -0.83 12.32 0.23
C TYR A 47 -0.78 11.93 1.71
N VAL A 48 -1.66 12.55 2.51
CA VAL A 48 -1.71 12.27 3.96
C VAL A 48 -3.12 11.80 4.33
N LEU A 49 -3.21 10.58 4.84
CA LEU A 49 -4.45 10.04 5.38
C LEU A 49 -4.78 10.74 6.71
N VAL A 50 -5.98 11.28 6.79
CA VAL A 50 -6.49 11.98 7.98
C VAL A 50 -7.91 11.50 8.29
N LYS A 51 -8.29 11.58 9.56
CA LYS A 51 -9.65 11.24 10.00
C LYS A 51 -10.35 12.51 10.44
N VAL A 52 -11.46 12.85 9.79
CA VAL A 52 -12.26 14.04 10.11
C VAL A 52 -13.68 13.57 10.42
N ASN A 53 -14.17 13.88 11.61
CA ASN A 53 -15.52 13.50 12.07
C ASN A 53 -15.84 12.02 11.89
N GLY A 54 -14.87 11.13 12.17
CA GLY A 54 -15.05 9.69 12.07
C GLY A 54 -14.87 9.10 10.66
N LYS A 55 -14.82 9.94 9.61
CA LYS A 55 -14.61 9.55 8.22
C LYS A 55 -13.14 9.68 7.82
N ASN A 56 -12.70 8.82 6.91
CA ASN A 56 -11.34 8.86 6.35
C ASN A 56 -11.30 9.82 5.16
N TYR A 57 -10.29 10.69 5.15
CA TYR A 57 -9.98 11.58 4.05
C TYR A 57 -8.50 11.47 3.70
N THR A 58 -8.15 11.79 2.46
CA THR A 58 -6.76 12.05 2.08
C THR A 58 -6.59 13.54 1.81
N GLN A 59 -5.63 14.16 2.49
CA GLN A 59 -5.09 15.46 2.11
C GLN A 59 -4.20 15.27 0.90
N VAL A 60 -4.61 15.86 -0.22
CA VAL A 60 -3.85 15.86 -1.46
C VAL A 60 -3.12 17.20 -1.55
N TRP A 61 -1.80 17.16 -1.37
CA TRP A 61 -0.95 18.36 -1.32
C TRP A 61 -0.51 18.76 -2.72
N THR A 62 -0.72 20.02 -3.07
CA THR A 62 -0.26 20.62 -4.32
C THR A 62 1.15 21.20 -4.15
N SER A 63 1.84 21.46 -5.27
CA SER A 63 3.14 22.11 -5.28
C SER A 63 3.16 23.52 -4.67
N SER A 64 1.98 24.15 -4.51
CA SER A 64 1.83 25.48 -3.92
C SER A 64 1.70 25.46 -2.39
N ASN A 65 2.07 24.35 -1.74
CA ASN A 65 1.94 24.15 -0.29
C ASN A 65 0.50 24.30 0.24
N SER A 66 -0.49 24.10 -0.64
CA SER A 66 -1.90 24.02 -0.30
C SER A 66 -2.38 22.58 -0.43
N TYR A 67 -3.44 22.21 0.27
CA TYR A 67 -4.06 20.90 0.16
C TYR A 67 -5.57 21.01 -0.01
N PHE A 68 -6.16 19.97 -0.60
CA PHE A 68 -7.60 19.74 -0.56
C PHE A 68 -7.88 18.35 0.03
N LEU A 69 -9.08 18.18 0.59
CA LEU A 69 -9.51 16.93 1.19
C LEU A 69 -10.32 16.13 0.19
N VAL A 70 -9.97 14.85 0.06
CA VAL A 70 -10.73 13.88 -0.72
C VAL A 70 -11.27 12.82 0.22
N GLU A 71 -12.59 12.60 0.22
CA GLU A 71 -13.21 11.56 1.04
C GLU A 71 -12.80 10.17 0.51
N CYS A 72 -12.24 9.35 1.39
CA CYS A 72 -11.93 7.96 1.06
C CYS A 72 -13.22 7.15 1.10
N LYS A 73 -13.61 6.59 -0.05
CA LYS A 73 -14.76 5.69 -0.15
C LYS A 73 -14.43 4.32 0.40
N GLU A 74 -13.20 3.87 0.16
CA GLU A 74 -12.68 2.62 0.71
C GLU A 74 -11.25 2.84 1.22
N LEU A 75 -10.90 2.21 2.34
CA LEU A 75 -9.56 2.19 2.89
C LEU A 75 -9.08 0.74 2.98
N THR A 76 -8.25 0.33 2.04
CA THR A 76 -7.77 -1.05 1.92
C THR A 76 -6.26 -1.06 1.88
N ASP A 77 -5.63 -1.78 2.81
CA ASP A 77 -4.17 -1.90 2.93
C ASP A 77 -3.45 -0.53 3.02
N GLY A 78 -4.04 0.40 3.80
CA GLY A 78 -3.52 1.76 3.93
C GLY A 78 -3.67 2.65 2.69
N LYS A 79 -4.36 2.17 1.64
CA LYS A 79 -4.64 2.93 0.42
C LYS A 79 -6.06 3.48 0.47
N CYS A 80 -6.17 4.78 0.21
CA CYS A 80 -7.45 5.46 0.04
C CYS A 80 -7.91 5.32 -1.41
N TRP A 81 -9.08 4.71 -1.59
CA TRP A 81 -9.76 4.59 -2.87
C TRP A 81 -10.89 5.61 -2.96
N VAL A 82 -10.96 6.29 -4.10
CA VAL A 82 -11.85 7.40 -4.36
C VAL A 82 -12.67 7.11 -5.62
N GLN A 83 -13.87 7.68 -5.71
CA GLN A 83 -14.62 7.66 -6.97
C GLN A 83 -13.93 8.64 -7.93
N SER A 84 -13.63 8.16 -9.15
CA SER A 84 -13.10 8.98 -10.23
C SER A 84 -14.18 9.77 -10.96
#